data_AF-A0A7W0LVA1-F1
#
_entry.id   AF-A0A7W0LVA1-F1
#
_cell.length_a   1.000
_cell.length_b   1.000
_cell.length_c   1.000
_cell.angle_alpha   90.00
_cell.angle_beta   90.00
_cell.angle_gamma   90.00
#
_symmetry.space_group_name_H-M   'P 1'
#
loop_
_entity.id
_entity.type
_entity.pdbx_description
1 polymer ?
#
loop_
_entity_poly.entity_id
_entity_poly.type
_entity_poly.pdbx_seq_one_letter_code
_entity_poly.pdbx_strand_id
1 'polypeptide(L)'
;MLSERLQILVTPEQRRRLDAEARERGTSVGSVIREAIDSSFGEVSRAHRIRAAEEIAAMNGGRYMPPDELDRAFEEEREEELARLHGSLGL
;
A
#
# COMPACT_ATOMS: atom_id res chain seq x y z
N MET A 1 -15.66 7.86 8.49
CA MET A 1 -15.92 7.71 9.94
C MET A 1 -16.42 6.31 10.21
N LEU A 2 -16.00 5.67 11.31
CA LEU A 2 -16.51 4.36 11.71
C LEU A 2 -17.83 4.56 12.47
N SER A 3 -18.93 3.99 11.99
CA SER A 3 -20.29 4.18 12.53
C SER A 3 -20.82 2.99 13.32
N GLU A 4 -20.27 1.79 13.11
CA GLU A 4 -20.77 0.55 13.71
C GLU A 4 -19.73 -0.07 14.66
N ARG A 5 -20.19 -0.58 15.82
CA ARG A 5 -19.35 -1.23 16.82
C ARG A 5 -19.62 -2.72 16.85
N LEU A 6 -18.65 -3.50 16.37
CA LEU A 6 -18.64 -4.95 16.50
C LEU A 6 -18.04 -5.39 17.85
N GLN A 7 -18.70 -6.32 18.56
CA GLN A 7 -18.18 -6.97 19.75
C GLN A 7 -18.11 -8.47 19.52
N ILE A 8 -16.92 -9.06 19.68
CA ILE A 8 -16.68 -10.49 19.54
C ILE A 8 -15.92 -11.01 20.75
N LEU A 9 -16.16 -12.28 21.09
CA LEU A 9 -15.34 -13.00 22.05
C LEU A 9 -14.21 -13.71 21.31
N VAL A 10 -13.00 -13.59 21.83
CA VAL A 10 -11.80 -14.22 21.30
C VAL A 10 -11.09 -14.95 22.43
N THR A 11 -10.27 -15.94 22.11
CA THR A 11 -9.44 -16.60 23.10
C THR A 11 -8.36 -15.63 23.63
N PRO A 12 -7.83 -15.86 24.85
CA PRO A 12 -6.73 -15.07 25.38
C PRO A 12 -5.49 -15.08 24.47
N GLU A 13 -5.24 -16.19 23.77
CA GLU A 13 -4.14 -16.30 22.83
C GLU A 13 -4.35 -15.46 21.57
N GLN A 14 -5.54 -15.51 20.98
CA GLN A 14 -5.90 -14.64 19.85
C GLN A 14 -5.75 -13.17 20.23
N ARG A 15 -6.18 -12.80 21.44
CA ARG A 15 -6.02 -11.44 21.95
C ARG A 15 -4.55 -11.02 22.05
N ARG A 16 -3.69 -11.86 22.64
CA ARG A 16 -2.25 -11.60 22.75
C ARG A 16 -1.59 -11.41 21.37
N ARG A 17 -1.96 -12.22 20.39
CA ARG A 17 -1.44 -12.10 19.02
C ARG A 17 -1.84 -10.77 18.38
N LEU A 18 -3.09 -10.35 18.55
CA LEU A 18 -3.56 -9.05 18.04
C LEU A 18 -2.87 -7.86 18.72
N ASP A 19 -2.66 -7.92 20.04
CA ASP A 19 -1.95 -6.86 20.76
C ASP A 19 -0.46 -6.78 20.35
N ALA A 20 0.19 -7.93 20.11
CA ALA A 20 1.57 -7.98 19.62
C ALA A 20 1.70 -7.38 18.21
N GLU A 21 0.82 -7.77 17.29
CA GLU A 21 0.79 -7.25 15.92
C GLU A 21 0.55 -5.73 15.89
N ALA A 22 -0.41 -5.25 16.69
CA ALA A 22 -0.71 -3.83 16.79
C ALA A 22 0.50 -3.03 17.30
N ARG A 23 1.22 -3.59 18.29
CA ARG A 23 2.45 -2.99 18.82
C ARG A 23 3.57 -2.95 17.80
N GLU A 24 3.80 -4.05 17.08
CA GLU A 24 4.83 -4.14 16.04
C GLU A 24 4.59 -3.13 14.91
N ARG A 25 3.33 -2.96 14.51
CA ARG A 25 2.92 -2.00 13.46
C ARG A 25 2.72 -0.56 13.95
N GLY A 26 2.86 -0.29 15.25
CA GLY A 26 2.59 1.04 15.82
C GLY A 26 1.16 1.54 15.62
N THR A 27 0.18 0.62 15.56
CA THR A 27 -1.23 0.93 15.27
C THR A 27 -2.16 0.37 16.36
N SER A 28 -3.47 0.54 16.18
CA SER A 28 -4.46 -0.01 17.11
C SER A 28 -4.86 -1.44 16.74
N VAL A 29 -5.26 -2.24 17.73
CA VAL A 29 -5.87 -3.57 17.50
C VAL A 29 -7.07 -3.48 16.54
N GLY A 30 -7.86 -2.41 16.64
CA GLY A 30 -8.99 -2.18 15.73
C GLY A 30 -8.56 -1.89 14.28
N SER A 31 -7.36 -1.36 14.06
CA SER A 31 -6.80 -1.20 12.71
C SER A 31 -6.36 -2.54 12.14
N VAL A 32 -5.64 -3.35 12.93
CA VAL A 32 -5.22 -4.71 12.53
C VAL A 32 -6.42 -5.58 12.16
N ILE A 33 -7.48 -5.56 12.96
CA ILE A 33 -8.70 -6.34 12.70
C ILE A 33 -9.37 -5.87 11.41
N ARG A 34 -9.47 -4.55 11.18
CA ARG A 34 -10.09 -4.00 9.97
C ARG A 34 -9.30 -4.41 8.72
N GLU A 35 -7.99 -4.22 8.72
CA GLU A 35 -7.12 -4.65 7.61
C GLU A 35 -7.27 -6.15 7.31
N ALA A 36 -7.39 -6.99 8.34
CA ALA A 36 -7.61 -8.43 8.16
C ALA A 36 -8.99 -8.74 7.56
N ILE A 37 -10.03 -8.02 7.97
CA ILE A 37 -11.38 -8.10 7.39
C ILE A 37 -11.32 -7.66 5.92
N ASP A 38 -10.76 -6.49 5.64
CA ASP A 38 -10.65 -5.92 4.29
C ASP A 38 -9.83 -6.82 3.36
N SER A 39 -8.78 -7.46 3.87
CA SER A 39 -7.99 -8.46 3.13
C SER A 39 -8.78 -9.74 2.84
N SER A 40 -9.64 -10.17 3.77
CA SER A 40 -10.40 -11.41 3.66
C SER A 40 -11.66 -11.26 2.82
N PHE A 41 -12.32 -10.09 2.87
CA PHE A 41 -13.58 -9.81 2.21
C PHE A 41 -13.44 -8.90 0.97
N GLY A 42 -12.26 -8.31 0.77
CA GLY A 42 -11.88 -7.55 -0.41
C GLY A 42 -12.46 -6.15 -0.46
N GLU A 43 -11.58 -5.14 -0.42
CA GLU A 43 -11.96 -3.72 -0.58
C GLU A 43 -12.37 -3.31 -2.00
N VAL A 44 -12.20 -4.18 -3.01
CA VAL A 44 -12.46 -3.79 -4.40
C VAL A 44 -13.83 -4.26 -4.85
N SER A 45 -14.86 -3.48 -4.50
CA SER A 45 -16.17 -3.63 -5.12
C SER A 45 -16.03 -3.63 -6.64
N ARG A 46 -16.94 -4.31 -7.36
CA ARG A 46 -16.94 -4.30 -8.84
C ARG A 46 -16.92 -2.86 -9.40
N ALA A 47 -17.61 -1.94 -8.72
CA ALA A 47 -17.62 -0.53 -9.05
C ALA A 47 -16.24 0.13 -8.89
N HIS A 48 -15.50 -0.20 -7.83
CA HIS A 48 -14.13 0.28 -7.64
C HIS A 48 -13.19 -0.25 -8.74
N ARG A 49 -13.31 -1.53 -9.14
CA ARG A 49 -12.52 -2.08 -10.26
C ARG A 49 -12.81 -1.36 -11.58
N ILE A 50 -14.09 -1.11 -11.88
CA ILE A 50 -14.50 -0.41 -13.10
C ILE A 50 -13.97 1.01 -13.10
N ARG A 51 -14.12 1.74 -11.99
CA ARG A 51 -13.62 3.11 -11.86
C ARG A 51 -12.09 3.18 -12.02
N ALA A 52 -11.34 2.28 -11.38
CA ALA A 52 -9.88 2.24 -11.54
C ALA A 52 -9.48 1.96 -13.01
N ALA A 53 -10.21 1.07 -13.70
CA ALA A 53 -9.98 0.80 -15.11
C ALA A 53 -10.32 2.02 -15.99
N GLU A 54 -11.39 2.75 -15.69
CA GLU A 54 -11.76 4.00 -16.38
C GLU A 54 -10.71 5.10 -16.14
N GLU A 55 -10.22 5.24 -14.90
CA GLU A 55 -9.17 6.20 -14.55
C GLU A 55 -7.87 5.88 -15.31
N ILE A 56 -7.43 4.61 -15.33
CA ILE A 56 -6.26 4.16 -16.09
C ILE A 56 -6.47 4.38 -17.60
N ALA A 57 -7.64 4.05 -18.14
CA ALA A 57 -7.95 4.25 -19.55
C ALA A 57 -8.00 5.74 -19.94
N ALA A 58 -8.39 6.62 -19.01
CA ALA A 58 -8.40 8.06 -19.19
C ALA A 58 -7.02 8.72 -18.98
N MET A 59 -6.01 7.99 -18.49
CA MET A 59 -4.63 8.48 -18.41
C MET A 59 -4.08 8.67 -19.82
N ASN A 60 -4.19 9.89 -20.33
CA ASN A 60 -3.48 10.30 -21.53
C ASN A 60 -2.00 10.52 -21.18
N GLY A 61 -1.15 9.54 -21.46
CA GLY A 61 0.29 9.70 -21.23
C GLY A 61 1.09 8.41 -21.02
N GLY A 62 0.44 7.25 -20.90
CA GLY A 62 1.14 5.97 -20.86
C GLY A 62 1.75 5.62 -22.22
N ARG A 63 2.99 6.05 -22.47
CA ARG A 63 3.75 5.53 -23.61
C ARG A 63 4.20 4.12 -23.25
N TYR A 64 3.89 3.15 -24.10
CA TYR A 64 4.53 1.84 -23.99
C TYR A 64 6.04 2.02 -24.16
N MET A 65 6.79 1.60 -23.14
CA MET A 65 8.24 1.56 -23.16
C MET A 65 8.64 0.08 -23.22
N PRO A 66 9.40 -0.36 -24.24
CA PRO A 66 9.89 -1.72 -24.28
C PRO A 66 10.77 -1.99 -23.04
N PRO A 67 10.85 -3.24 -22.54
CA PRO A 67 11.55 -3.56 -21.29
C PRO A 67 12.98 -2.99 -21.22
N ASP A 68 13.76 -3.12 -22.29
CA ASP A 68 15.14 -2.62 -22.33
C ASP A 68 15.26 -1.09 -22.26
N GLU A 69 14.23 -0.35 -22.67
CA GLU A 69 14.17 1.11 -22.51
C GLU A 69 13.73 1.48 -21.09
N LEU A 70 12.84 0.68 -20.50
CA LEU A 70 12.37 0.87 -19.13
C LEU A 70 13.50 0.66 -18.12
N ASP A 71 14.26 -0.42 -18.29
CA ASP A 71 15.41 -0.72 -17.43
C ASP A 71 16.45 0.41 -17.49
N ARG A 72 16.74 0.93 -18.69
CA ARG A 72 17.64 2.08 -18.86
C ARG A 72 17.12 3.34 -18.19
N ALA A 73 15.84 3.68 -18.38
CA ALA A 73 15.25 4.86 -17.76
C ALA A 73 15.29 4.78 -16.22
N PHE A 74 15.05 3.59 -15.65
CA PHE A 74 15.15 3.36 -14.20
C PHE A 74 16.59 3.48 -13.68
N GLU A 75 17.57 2.96 -14.42
CA GLU A 75 18.99 3.07 -14.05
C GLU A 75 19.46 4.52 -14.06
N GLU A 76 19.11 5.28 -15.11
CA GLU A 76 19.43 6.70 -15.24
C GLU A 76 18.81 7.52 -14.10
N GLU A 77 17.53 7.32 -13.78
CA GLU A 77 16.86 8.04 -12.69
C GLU A 77 17.48 7.73 -11.33
N ARG A 78 17.86 6.47 -11.09
CA ARG A 78 18.53 6.04 -9.85
C ARG A 78 19.93 6.66 -9.73
N GLU A 79 20.68 6.75 -10.82
CA GLU A 79 21.99 7.41 -10.84
C GLU A 79 21.87 8.92 -10.59
N GLU A 80 20.87 9.58 -11.18
CA GLU A 80 20.59 11.00 -10.94
C GLU A 80 20.13 11.29 -9.49
N GLU A 81 19.33 10.41 -8.91
CA GLU A 81 18.95 10.49 -7.50
C GLU A 81 20.16 10.31 -6.57
N LEU A 82 21.00 9.31 -6.84
CA LEU A 82 22.24 9.10 -6.10
C LEU A 82 23.20 10.29 -6.22
N ALA A 83 23.32 10.89 -7.41
CA ALA A 83 24.14 12.08 -7.64
C ALA A 83 23.59 13.31 -6.89
N ARG A 84 22.26 13.49 -6.85
CA ARG A 84 21.61 14.55 -6.05
C ARG A 84 21.86 14.37 -4.55
N LEU A 85 21.76 13.14 -4.05
CA LEU A 85 22.02 12.83 -2.65
C LEU A 85 23.49 13.06 -2.27
N HIS A 86 24.43 12.65 -3.12
CA HIS A 86 25.86 12.89 -2.90
C HIS A 86 26.25 14.38 -3.02
N GLY A 87 25.66 15.12 -3.95
CA GLY A 87 25.85 16.57 -4.06
C GLY A 87 25.30 17.34 -2.86
N SER A 88 24.29 16.81 -2.17
CA SER A 88 23.76 17.40 -0.92
C SER A 88 24.61 17.08 0.33
N LEU A 89 25.52 16.09 0.23
CA LEU A 89 26.36 15.61 1.33
C LEU A 89 27.79 16.16 1.34
N GLY A 90 28.13 17.09 0.43
CA GLY A 90 29.32 17.95 0.54
C GLY A 90 30.65 17.26 0.87
N LEU A 91 31.37 16.83 -0.16
CA LEU A 91 32.83 16.87 -0.17
C LEU A 91 33.28 17.91 -1.20
#